data_AF-A0A7V3FTN3-F1
#
_entry.id   AF-A0A7V3FTN3-F1
#
_cell.length_a   1.000
_cell.length_b   1.000
_cell.length_c   1.000
_cell.angle_alpha   90.00
_cell.angle_beta   90.00
_cell.angle_gamma   90.00
#
_symmetry.space_group_name_H-M   'P 1'
#
loop_
_entity.id
_entity.type
_entity.pdbx_description
1 polymer ?
#
loop_
_entity_poly.entity_id
_entity_poly.type
_entity_poly.pdbx_seq_one_letter_code
_entity_poly.pdbx_strand_id
1 'polypeptide(L)'
;MKGEKERIEFYKKDKIRINYFHPNGKQAVKGRARIVNDSIKLHFYYYGPWYFYNEAGQLQKISYYENGTLLREDIKIKSGTEVYDSLAAELIKLDRDFHKYRDTLQTTYTKFGVKSEEYKSVWKLNKENDSLIYNRIEGITKQFGYPEKKLVGENNGVIFYIISFAPAHIKEKYLELFRSASQKGEITLRDFAFFEDKFLVAKFGHQLYGTQFKTGKDYKCIYYPVKKLSDL
;
A
#
# COMPACT_ATOMS: atom_id res chain seq x y z
N MET A 1 29.54 -33.87 -5.35
CA MET A 1 29.13 -32.54 -4.87
C MET A 1 28.78 -31.69 -6.08
N LYS A 2 27.49 -31.40 -6.30
CA LYS A 2 27.07 -30.47 -7.37
C LYS A 2 27.30 -29.06 -6.82
N GLY A 3 28.30 -28.35 -7.33
CA GLY A 3 28.47 -26.93 -7.01
C GLY A 3 27.23 -26.17 -7.44
N GLU A 4 26.46 -25.65 -6.48
CA GLU A 4 25.36 -24.74 -6.75
C GLU A 4 25.96 -23.53 -7.47
N LYS A 5 25.51 -23.28 -8.71
CA LYS A 5 26.01 -22.16 -9.49
C LYS A 5 25.40 -20.87 -8.95
N GLU A 6 26.05 -20.27 -7.97
CA GLU A 6 25.61 -18.99 -7.38
C GLU A 6 25.59 -17.85 -8.41
N ARG A 7 26.44 -17.94 -9.45
CA ARG A 7 26.59 -16.92 -10.50
C ARG A 7 27.03 -17.52 -11.84
N ILE A 8 26.45 -17.03 -12.93
CA ILE A 8 26.83 -17.35 -14.31
C ILE A 8 26.96 -16.04 -15.09
N GLU A 9 28.03 -15.93 -15.87
CA GLU A 9 28.31 -14.76 -16.72
C GLU A 9 28.54 -15.15 -18.17
N PHE A 10 27.99 -14.34 -19.08
CA PHE A 10 28.19 -14.48 -20.50
C PHE A 10 28.80 -13.20 -21.07
N TYR A 11 29.99 -13.33 -21.65
CA TYR A 11 30.77 -12.23 -22.19
C TYR A 11 30.57 -12.11 -23.71
N LYS A 12 30.39 -10.87 -24.19
CA LYS A 12 30.40 -10.53 -25.62
C LYS A 12 31.03 -9.15 -25.80
N LYS A 13 32.31 -9.13 -26.20
CA LYS A 13 33.16 -7.93 -26.24
C LYS A 13 33.19 -7.24 -24.87
N ASP A 14 32.83 -5.98 -24.81
CA ASP A 14 32.74 -5.13 -23.61
C ASP A 14 31.50 -5.41 -22.76
N LYS A 15 30.57 -6.25 -23.20
CA LYS A 15 29.27 -6.47 -22.55
C LYS A 15 29.22 -7.81 -21.84
N ILE A 16 28.60 -7.82 -20.68
CA ILE A 16 28.47 -8.97 -19.79
C ILE A 16 27.00 -9.13 -19.43
N ARG A 17 26.46 -10.33 -19.59
CA ARG A 17 25.17 -10.72 -19.00
C ARG A 17 25.44 -11.51 -17.74
N ILE A 18 24.83 -11.11 -16.63
CA ILE A 18 25.06 -11.69 -15.32
C ILE A 18 23.76 -12.31 -14.82
N ASN A 19 23.86 -13.54 -14.29
CA ASN A 19 22.76 -14.28 -13.70
C ASN A 19 23.21 -14.80 -12.34
N TYR A 20 22.47 -14.48 -11.29
CA TYR A 20 22.61 -15.07 -9.96
C TYR A 20 21.44 -16.00 -9.68
N PHE A 21 21.66 -17.02 -8.87
CA PHE A 21 20.67 -18.04 -8.54
C PHE A 21 20.51 -18.18 -7.03
N HIS A 22 19.29 -18.50 -6.59
CA HIS A 22 18.98 -18.90 -5.22
C HIS A 22 19.57 -20.28 -4.94
N PRO A 23 19.74 -20.70 -3.66
CA PRO A 23 20.19 -22.05 -3.32
C PRO A 23 19.32 -23.14 -3.95
N ASN A 24 18.01 -22.88 -4.13
CA ASN A 24 17.09 -23.79 -4.80
C ASN A 24 17.27 -23.88 -6.35
N GLY A 25 18.30 -23.22 -6.90
CA GLY A 25 18.64 -23.21 -8.32
C GLY A 25 17.79 -22.30 -9.20
N LYS A 26 16.77 -21.62 -8.66
CA LYS A 26 15.97 -20.65 -9.42
C LYS A 26 16.71 -19.33 -9.58
N GLN A 27 16.40 -18.59 -10.64
CA GLN A 27 16.96 -17.26 -10.88
C GLN A 27 16.69 -16.34 -9.70
N ALA A 28 17.73 -15.72 -9.15
CA ALA A 28 17.64 -14.69 -8.11
C ALA A 28 17.76 -13.29 -8.71
N VAL A 29 18.78 -13.06 -9.54
CA VAL A 29 19.04 -11.75 -10.15
C VAL A 29 19.51 -11.94 -11.57
N LYS A 30 19.04 -11.14 -12.52
CA LYS A 30 19.65 -11.09 -13.86
C LYS A 30 19.78 -9.66 -14.35
N GLY A 31 20.90 -9.37 -15.02
CA GLY A 31 21.17 -8.03 -15.50
C GLY A 31 22.33 -7.97 -16.48
N ARG A 32 22.75 -6.74 -16.77
CA ARG A 32 23.85 -6.46 -17.70
C ARG A 32 24.88 -5.57 -17.05
N ALA A 33 26.15 -5.87 -17.34
CA ALA A 33 27.28 -5.04 -16.99
C ALA A 33 28.13 -4.82 -18.24
N ARG A 34 28.95 -3.78 -18.22
CA ARG A 34 29.97 -3.56 -19.24
C ARG A 34 31.30 -3.21 -18.63
N ILE A 35 32.35 -3.55 -19.34
CA ILE A 35 33.71 -3.12 -19.04
C ILE A 35 34.05 -1.97 -19.97
N VAL A 36 34.46 -0.84 -19.39
CA VAL A 36 34.92 0.34 -20.13
C VAL A 36 36.38 0.58 -19.77
N ASN A 37 37.25 0.57 -20.77
CA ASN A 37 38.65 0.92 -20.59
C ASN A 37 38.80 2.42 -20.85
N ASP A 38 39.07 3.21 -19.81
CA ASP A 38 39.52 4.59 -20.00
C ASP A 38 41.06 4.64 -20.11
N SER A 39 41.64 5.83 -20.32
CA SER A 39 43.09 5.99 -20.48
C SER A 39 43.92 5.68 -19.22
N ILE A 40 43.29 5.42 -18.09
CA ILE A 40 43.91 5.34 -16.75
C ILE A 40 43.46 4.08 -15.98
N LYS A 41 42.21 3.62 -16.14
CA LYS A 41 41.60 2.50 -15.40
C LYS A 41 40.55 1.75 -16.22
N LEU A 42 40.49 0.44 -15.96
CA LEU A 42 39.42 -0.43 -16.40
C LEU A 42 38.27 -0.33 -15.41
N HIS A 43 37.09 0.02 -15.92
CA HIS A 43 35.89 0.16 -15.11
C HIS A 43 34.85 -0.89 -15.45
N PHE A 44 34.12 -1.33 -14.44
CA PHE A 44 33.01 -2.25 -14.59
C PHE A 44 31.75 -1.58 -14.05
N TYR A 45 30.71 -1.52 -14.87
CA TYR A 45 29.47 -0.85 -14.50
C TYR A 45 28.24 -1.66 -14.88
N TYR A 46 27.27 -1.73 -13.97
CA TYR A 46 25.92 -2.17 -14.27
C TYR A 46 25.22 -1.16 -15.18
N TYR A 47 24.43 -1.66 -16.14
CA TYR A 47 23.63 -0.81 -17.00
C TYR A 47 22.33 -1.50 -17.43
N GLY A 48 21.33 -0.69 -17.76
CA GLY A 48 20.00 -1.17 -18.15
C GLY A 48 19.23 -1.80 -16.97
N PRO A 49 18.17 -2.55 -17.27
CA PRO A 49 17.33 -3.17 -16.24
C PRO A 49 18.01 -4.38 -15.59
N TRP A 50 17.95 -4.42 -14.27
CA TRP A 50 18.35 -5.52 -13.40
C TRP A 50 17.10 -6.09 -12.73
N TYR A 51 16.81 -7.35 -12.98
CA TYR A 51 15.60 -8.03 -12.52
C TYR A 51 15.92 -8.87 -11.29
N PHE A 52 15.13 -8.72 -10.23
CA PHE A 52 15.28 -9.44 -8.96
C PHE A 52 14.05 -10.31 -8.72
N TYR A 53 14.27 -11.55 -8.32
CA TYR A 53 13.25 -12.57 -8.14
C TYR A 53 13.32 -13.15 -6.73
N ASN A 54 12.18 -13.53 -6.15
CA ASN A 54 12.15 -14.29 -4.90
C ASN A 54 12.49 -15.78 -5.13
N GLU A 55 12.63 -16.55 -4.06
CA GLU A 55 12.90 -18.00 -4.12
C GLU A 55 11.79 -18.79 -4.84
N ALA A 56 10.56 -18.26 -4.91
CA ALA A 56 9.50 -18.88 -5.69
C ALA A 56 9.70 -18.69 -7.21
N GLY A 57 10.58 -17.77 -7.64
CA GLY A 57 10.83 -17.41 -9.03
C GLY A 57 9.97 -16.24 -9.53
N GLN A 58 9.28 -15.52 -8.64
CA GLN A 58 8.45 -14.37 -8.97
C GLN A 58 9.29 -13.10 -8.99
N LEU A 59 9.14 -12.29 -10.04
CA LEU A 59 9.79 -10.99 -10.16
C LEU A 59 9.31 -10.06 -9.02
N GLN A 60 10.25 -9.52 -8.25
CA GLN A 60 10.02 -8.62 -7.12
C GLN A 60 10.39 -7.18 -7.45
N LYS A 61 11.42 -6.98 -8.28
CA LYS A 61 11.96 -5.65 -8.54
C LYS A 61 12.69 -5.57 -9.88
N ILE A 62 12.63 -4.41 -10.52
CA ILE A 62 13.50 -4.05 -11.65
C ILE A 62 14.25 -2.77 -11.29
N SER A 63 15.57 -2.83 -11.17
CA SER A 63 16.41 -1.65 -10.93
C SER A 63 17.05 -1.20 -12.25
N TYR A 64 16.93 0.08 -12.59
CA TYR A 64 17.47 0.63 -13.83
C TYR A 64 18.78 1.36 -13.55
N TYR A 65 19.86 0.89 -14.16
CA TYR A 65 21.20 1.49 -14.00
C TYR A 65 21.67 2.20 -15.26
N GLU A 66 22.40 3.29 -15.09
CA GLU A 66 23.18 3.96 -16.13
C GLU A 66 24.59 4.19 -15.63
N ASN A 67 25.57 3.59 -16.31
CA ASN A 67 27.00 3.64 -15.94
C ASN A 67 27.26 3.39 -14.44
N GLY A 68 26.58 2.39 -13.87
CA GLY A 68 26.72 2.00 -12.47
C GLY A 68 25.86 2.81 -11.50
N THR A 69 25.27 3.92 -11.94
CA THR A 69 24.37 4.75 -11.12
C THR A 69 22.95 4.19 -11.20
N LEU A 70 22.30 3.99 -10.05
CA LEU A 70 20.90 3.61 -9.98
C LEU A 70 20.02 4.82 -10.32
N LEU A 71 19.18 4.70 -11.35
CA LEU A 71 18.26 5.75 -11.78
C LEU A 71 16.88 5.63 -11.12
N ARG A 72 16.30 4.42 -11.12
CA ARG A 72 14.98 4.13 -10.55
C ARG A 72 14.79 2.65 -10.27
N GLU A 73 13.77 2.31 -9.48
CA GLU A 73 13.35 0.94 -9.22
C GLU A 73 11.84 0.77 -9.40
N ASP A 74 11.46 -0.25 -10.16
CA ASP A 74 10.07 -0.69 -10.29
C ASP A 74 9.86 -1.90 -9.38
N ILE A 75 9.14 -1.73 -8.28
CA ILE A 75 8.85 -2.82 -7.33
C ILE A 75 7.56 -3.52 -7.79
N LYS A 76 7.66 -4.82 -8.08
CA LYS A 76 6.50 -5.66 -8.38
C LYS A 76 5.91 -6.17 -7.09
N ILE A 77 4.61 -5.97 -6.92
CA ILE A 77 3.94 -6.26 -5.66
C ILE A 77 2.94 -7.37 -5.89
N LYS A 78 2.99 -8.37 -5.03
CA LYS A 78 2.00 -9.43 -5.01
C LYS A 78 1.05 -9.18 -3.86
N SER A 79 -0.23 -9.04 -4.16
CA SER A 79 -1.28 -8.85 -3.17
C SER A 79 -2.43 -9.80 -3.47
N GLY A 80 -2.66 -10.74 -2.55
CA GLY A 80 -3.47 -11.92 -2.83
C GLY A 80 -2.88 -12.76 -3.97
N THR A 81 -3.68 -13.02 -5.01
CA THR A 81 -3.28 -13.79 -6.20
C THR A 81 -2.72 -12.93 -7.33
N GLU A 82 -2.82 -11.61 -7.23
CA GLU A 82 -2.49 -10.69 -8.31
C GLU A 82 -1.10 -10.09 -8.17
N VAL A 83 -0.49 -9.73 -9.31
CA VAL A 83 0.81 -9.05 -9.39
C VAL A 83 0.60 -7.67 -10.00
N TYR A 84 1.14 -6.66 -9.33
CA TYR A 84 1.03 -5.25 -9.69
C TYR A 84 2.37 -4.72 -10.17
N ASP A 85 2.31 -3.77 -11.11
CA ASP A 85 3.50 -3.16 -11.68
C ASP A 85 4.24 -2.23 -10.73
N SER A 86 3.54 -1.69 -9.73
CA SER A 86 4.03 -0.82 -8.67
C SER A 86 3.05 -0.77 -7.49
N LEU A 87 3.47 -0.22 -6.35
CA LEU A 87 2.57 0.07 -5.22
C LEU A 87 1.46 1.04 -5.62
N ALA A 88 1.78 2.06 -6.41
CA ALA A 88 0.79 3.00 -6.92
C ALA A 88 -0.29 2.29 -7.75
N ALA A 89 0.10 1.35 -8.63
CA ALA A 89 -0.84 0.59 -9.43
C ALA A 89 -1.77 -0.28 -8.58
N GLU A 90 -1.24 -0.86 -7.49
CA GLU A 90 -2.07 -1.60 -6.53
C GLU A 90 -3.07 -0.68 -5.82
N LEU A 91 -2.62 0.48 -5.31
CA LEU A 91 -3.50 1.43 -4.62
C LEU A 91 -4.60 1.97 -5.53
N ILE A 92 -4.30 2.26 -6.80
CA ILE A 92 -5.30 2.68 -7.79
C ILE A 92 -6.36 1.59 -7.99
N LYS A 93 -5.94 0.31 -8.08
CA LYS A 93 -6.90 -0.78 -8.22
C LYS A 93 -7.70 -0.99 -6.93
N LEU A 94 -7.04 -0.90 -5.77
CA LEU A 94 -7.69 -1.01 -4.47
C LEU A 94 -8.80 0.03 -4.30
N ASP A 95 -8.54 1.28 -4.68
CA ASP A 95 -9.51 2.37 -4.64
C ASP A 95 -10.71 2.11 -5.58
N ARG A 96 -10.43 1.66 -6.80
CA ARG A 96 -11.48 1.26 -7.76
C ARG A 96 -12.36 0.13 -7.20
N ASP A 97 -11.74 -0.90 -6.66
CA ASP A 97 -12.44 -2.06 -6.10
C ASP A 97 -13.27 -1.66 -4.87
N PHE A 98 -12.81 -0.68 -4.09
CA PHE A 98 -13.56 -0.11 -2.95
C PHE A 98 -14.83 0.60 -3.40
N HIS A 99 -14.78 1.38 -4.48
CA HIS A 99 -15.94 2.13 -4.96
C HIS A 99 -16.93 1.29 -5.78
N LYS A 100 -16.47 0.19 -6.39
CA LYS A 100 -17.25 -0.68 -7.30
C LYS A 100 -18.70 -0.98 -6.85
N TYR A 101 -18.88 -1.40 -5.59
CA TYR A 101 -20.21 -1.78 -5.08
C TYR A 101 -20.93 -0.64 -4.34
N ARG A 102 -20.23 0.43 -3.95
CA ARG A 102 -20.80 1.55 -3.19
C ARG A 102 -21.74 2.39 -4.03
N ASP A 103 -21.39 2.66 -5.29
CA ASP A 103 -22.26 3.40 -6.22
C ASP A 103 -23.56 2.63 -6.49
N THR A 104 -23.44 1.30 -6.64
CA THR A 104 -24.59 0.42 -6.80
C THR A 104 -25.43 0.40 -5.53
N LEU A 105 -24.80 0.30 -4.35
CA LEU A 105 -25.48 0.29 -3.06
C LEU A 105 -26.31 1.56 -2.85
N GLN A 106 -25.73 2.73 -3.17
CA GLN A 106 -26.42 4.02 -3.08
C GLN A 106 -27.59 4.11 -4.05
N THR A 107 -27.42 3.63 -5.28
CA THR A 107 -28.46 3.60 -6.30
C THR A 107 -29.63 2.71 -5.88
N THR A 108 -29.32 1.49 -5.41
CA THR A 108 -30.33 0.51 -4.98
C THR A 108 -31.07 0.99 -3.72
N TYR A 109 -30.36 1.62 -2.78
CA TYR A 109 -30.97 2.28 -1.62
C TYR A 109 -32.00 3.33 -2.06
N THR A 110 -31.62 4.21 -2.99
CA THR A 110 -32.47 5.31 -3.45
C THR A 110 -33.70 4.81 -4.20
N LYS A 111 -33.58 3.73 -4.98
CA LYS A 111 -34.67 3.18 -5.80
C LYS A 111 -35.63 2.27 -5.05
N PHE A 112 -35.11 1.39 -4.18
CA PHE A 112 -35.87 0.29 -3.60
C PHE A 112 -35.95 0.34 -2.06
N GLY A 113 -35.11 1.17 -1.43
CA GLY A 113 -35.06 1.30 0.03
C GLY A 113 -34.29 0.18 0.73
N VAL A 114 -33.91 0.44 1.98
CA VAL A 114 -33.05 -0.45 2.80
C VAL A 114 -33.65 -1.85 3.08
N LYS A 115 -34.97 -1.99 2.96
CA LYS A 115 -35.68 -3.25 3.25
C LYS A 115 -35.79 -4.19 2.05
N SER A 116 -35.49 -3.71 0.84
CA SER A 116 -35.62 -4.47 -0.41
C SER A 116 -34.59 -5.60 -0.49
N GLU A 117 -34.92 -6.64 -1.26
CA GLU A 117 -34.01 -7.79 -1.43
C GLU A 117 -32.82 -7.43 -2.33
N GLU A 118 -33.02 -6.54 -3.29
CA GLU A 118 -31.97 -5.96 -4.13
C GLU A 118 -30.93 -5.22 -3.28
N TYR A 119 -31.39 -4.37 -2.35
CA TYR A 119 -30.49 -3.63 -1.48
C TYR A 119 -29.68 -4.58 -0.58
N LYS A 120 -30.35 -5.55 0.06
CA LYS A 120 -29.68 -6.55 0.91
C LYS A 120 -28.64 -7.37 0.13
N SER A 121 -28.95 -7.75 -1.11
CA SER A 121 -28.03 -8.48 -1.98
C SER A 121 -26.77 -7.68 -2.30
N VAL A 122 -26.93 -6.41 -2.70
CA VAL A 122 -25.78 -5.51 -2.98
C VAL A 122 -24.99 -5.22 -1.70
N TRP A 123 -25.68 -5.04 -0.57
CA TRP A 123 -25.02 -4.83 0.72
C TRP A 123 -24.13 -6.00 1.13
N LYS A 124 -24.60 -7.24 0.93
CA LYS A 124 -23.82 -8.45 1.19
C LYS A 124 -22.56 -8.50 0.32
N LEU A 125 -22.69 -8.25 -0.99
CA LEU A 125 -21.56 -8.18 -1.91
C LEU A 125 -20.55 -7.09 -1.53
N ASN A 126 -21.04 -5.91 -1.16
CA ASN A 126 -20.18 -4.82 -0.70
C ASN A 126 -19.40 -5.22 0.57
N LYS A 127 -20.04 -5.91 1.52
CA LYS A 127 -19.40 -6.37 2.75
C LYS A 127 -18.33 -7.43 2.49
N GLU A 128 -18.59 -8.37 1.59
CA GLU A 128 -17.61 -9.38 1.17
C GLU A 128 -16.41 -8.72 0.49
N ASN A 129 -16.66 -7.74 -0.38
CA ASN A 129 -15.62 -6.96 -1.04
C ASN A 129 -14.77 -6.14 -0.05
N ASP A 130 -15.41 -5.46 0.92
CA ASP A 130 -14.70 -4.72 1.98
C ASP A 130 -13.74 -5.64 2.76
N SER A 131 -14.15 -6.89 3.05
CA SER A 131 -13.28 -7.89 3.70
C SER A 131 -12.03 -8.20 2.88
N LEU A 132 -12.18 -8.41 1.56
CA LEU A 132 -11.05 -8.66 0.66
C LEU A 132 -10.12 -7.44 0.57
N ILE A 133 -10.67 -6.23 0.56
CA ILE A 133 -9.92 -4.98 0.56
C ILE A 133 -9.11 -4.84 1.85
N TYR A 134 -9.69 -5.13 3.02
CA TYR A 134 -8.95 -5.06 4.28
C TYR A 134 -7.78 -6.05 4.32
N ASN A 135 -7.95 -7.25 3.76
CA ASN A 135 -6.85 -8.22 3.65
C ASN A 135 -5.72 -7.73 2.73
N ARG A 136 -6.06 -7.06 1.63
CA ARG A 136 -5.05 -6.44 0.75
C ARG A 136 -4.31 -5.31 1.45
N ILE A 137 -5.02 -4.42 2.15
CA ILE A 137 -4.42 -3.35 2.96
C ILE A 137 -3.48 -3.94 4.02
N GLU A 138 -3.89 -5.01 4.69
CA GLU A 138 -3.03 -5.67 5.69
C GLU A 138 -1.74 -6.21 5.05
N GLY A 139 -1.84 -6.82 3.85
CA GLY A 139 -0.67 -7.27 3.09
C GLY A 139 0.29 -6.12 2.74
N ILE A 140 -0.26 -5.04 2.18
CA ILE A 140 0.52 -3.83 1.82
C ILE A 140 1.20 -3.26 3.06
N THR A 141 0.45 -3.02 4.13
CA THR A 141 0.97 -2.32 5.32
C THR A 141 1.96 -3.16 6.12
N LYS A 142 1.83 -4.49 6.13
CA LYS A 142 2.86 -5.39 6.67
C LYS A 142 4.17 -5.31 5.92
N GLN A 143 4.13 -5.13 4.60
CA GLN A 143 5.33 -5.13 3.76
C GLN A 143 5.99 -3.75 3.67
N PHE A 144 5.20 -2.68 3.60
CA PHE A 144 5.67 -1.33 3.27
C PHE A 144 5.42 -0.28 4.36
N GLY A 145 4.68 -0.63 5.42
CA GLY A 145 4.13 0.37 6.33
C GLY A 145 3.09 1.24 5.62
N TYR A 146 2.99 2.51 6.01
CA TYR A 146 2.13 3.46 5.30
C TYR A 146 2.80 3.85 3.98
N PRO A 147 2.12 3.72 2.82
CA PRO A 147 2.69 4.11 1.53
C PRO A 147 3.04 5.59 1.48
N GLU A 148 4.33 5.90 1.49
CA GLU A 148 4.82 7.30 1.48
C GLU A 148 4.60 7.95 0.11
N LYS A 149 4.33 9.27 0.11
CA LYS A 149 4.07 10.06 -1.11
C LYS A 149 5.18 9.93 -2.15
N LYS A 150 6.45 9.78 -1.72
CA LYS A 150 7.58 9.58 -2.63
C LYS A 150 7.52 8.27 -3.45
N LEU A 151 6.79 7.26 -2.96
CA LEU A 151 6.66 5.94 -3.60
C LEU A 151 5.40 5.85 -4.48
N VAL A 152 4.33 6.54 -4.10
CA VAL A 152 3.00 6.34 -4.72
C VAL A 152 2.32 7.60 -5.22
N GLY A 153 2.95 8.76 -5.04
CA GLY A 153 2.38 10.06 -5.39
C GLY A 153 1.11 10.37 -4.60
N GLU A 154 0.14 10.99 -5.26
CA GLU A 154 -1.15 11.38 -4.67
C GLU A 154 -2.02 10.18 -4.24
N ASN A 155 -1.65 8.94 -4.60
CA ASN A 155 -2.36 7.74 -4.15
C ASN A 155 -2.02 7.36 -2.70
N ASN A 156 -1.14 8.09 -2.00
CA ASN A 156 -0.75 7.78 -0.62
C ASN A 156 -1.96 7.73 0.33
N GLY A 157 -2.95 8.59 0.10
CA GLY A 157 -4.16 8.71 0.92
C GLY A 157 -5.15 7.55 0.82
N VAL A 158 -5.04 6.65 -0.18
CA VAL A 158 -6.05 5.61 -0.46
C VAL A 158 -6.32 4.72 0.76
N ILE A 159 -5.27 4.23 1.42
CA ILE A 159 -5.44 3.35 2.59
C ILE A 159 -6.11 4.09 3.75
N PHE A 160 -5.69 5.33 4.02
CA PHE A 160 -6.26 6.15 5.08
C PHE A 160 -7.75 6.43 4.83
N TYR A 161 -8.10 6.76 3.59
CA TYR A 161 -9.48 6.98 3.16
C TYR A 161 -10.33 5.73 3.40
N ILE A 162 -9.93 4.57 2.89
CA ILE A 162 -10.67 3.32 3.03
C ILE A 162 -10.88 2.95 4.51
N ILE A 163 -9.82 2.97 5.31
CA ILE A 163 -9.90 2.59 6.73
C ILE A 163 -10.73 3.60 7.55
N SER A 164 -10.83 4.86 7.13
CA SER A 164 -11.70 5.86 7.79
C SER A 164 -13.19 5.49 7.76
N PHE A 165 -13.61 4.66 6.80
CA PHE A 165 -14.97 4.10 6.72
C PHE A 165 -15.11 2.71 7.35
N ALA A 166 -14.01 2.07 7.75
CA ALA A 166 -14.02 0.73 8.30
C ALA A 166 -14.69 0.64 9.69
N PRO A 167 -15.13 -0.55 10.12
CA PRO A 167 -15.63 -0.76 11.48
C PRO A 167 -14.53 -0.54 12.53
N ALA A 168 -14.94 -0.28 13.78
CA ALA A 168 -14.03 0.11 14.87
C ALA A 168 -12.84 -0.85 15.08
N HIS A 169 -13.08 -2.16 15.03
CA HIS A 169 -12.03 -3.17 15.20
C HIS A 169 -10.99 -3.18 14.07
N ILE A 170 -11.34 -2.73 12.86
CA ILE A 170 -10.37 -2.55 11.77
C ILE A 170 -9.60 -1.24 11.99
N LYS A 171 -10.29 -0.14 12.29
CA LYS A 171 -9.66 1.16 12.57
C LYS A 171 -8.60 1.07 13.66
N GLU A 172 -8.91 0.33 14.72
CA GLU A 172 -8.00 0.12 15.86
C GLU A 172 -6.64 -0.44 15.42
N LYS A 173 -6.62 -1.38 14.48
CA LYS A 173 -5.38 -1.99 13.96
C LYS A 173 -4.45 -0.96 13.28
N TYR A 174 -4.99 0.14 12.78
CA TYR A 174 -4.26 1.13 11.98
C TYR A 174 -3.97 2.44 12.73
N LEU A 175 -4.42 2.59 13.98
CA LEU A 175 -4.23 3.83 14.75
C LEU A 175 -2.76 4.25 14.84
N GLU A 176 -1.89 3.33 15.28
CA GLU A 176 -0.47 3.65 15.45
C GLU A 176 0.26 3.85 14.11
N LEU A 177 -0.16 3.12 13.07
CA LEU A 177 0.35 3.35 11.71
C LEU A 177 0.02 4.77 11.23
N PHE A 178 -1.24 5.20 11.41
CA PHE A 178 -1.69 6.53 10.99
C PHE A 178 -1.14 7.64 11.89
N ARG A 179 -0.90 7.37 13.18
CA ARG A 179 -0.19 8.29 14.08
C ARG A 179 1.23 8.54 13.59
N SER A 180 1.97 7.48 13.24
CA SER A 180 3.32 7.62 12.71
C SER A 180 3.34 8.31 11.35
N ALA A 181 2.40 7.96 10.46
CA ALA A 181 2.26 8.61 9.16
C ALA A 181 1.92 10.12 9.29
N SER A 182 1.08 10.51 10.27
CA SER A 182 0.76 11.91 10.49
C SER A 182 1.93 12.71 11.06
N GLN A 183 2.73 12.12 11.96
CA GLN A 183 3.99 12.72 12.45
C GLN A 183 5.01 12.94 11.32
N LYS A 184 4.99 12.09 10.29
CA LYS A 184 5.83 12.22 9.09
C LYS A 184 5.25 13.17 8.02
N GLY A 185 4.05 13.70 8.23
CA GLY A 185 3.37 14.57 7.26
C GLY A 185 2.75 13.85 6.07
N GLU A 186 2.65 12.52 6.11
CA GLU A 186 2.00 11.71 5.07
C GLU A 186 0.47 11.77 5.16
N ILE A 187 -0.05 12.01 6.38
CA ILE A 187 -1.45 12.31 6.69
C ILE A 187 -1.48 13.66 7.41
N THR A 188 -2.46 14.52 7.11
CA THR A 188 -2.54 15.79 7.85
C THR A 188 -2.91 15.52 9.31
N LEU A 189 -2.34 16.31 10.24
CA LEU A 189 -2.70 16.21 11.67
C LEU A 189 -4.20 16.42 11.90
N ARG A 190 -4.84 17.26 11.07
CA ARG A 190 -6.29 17.49 11.11
C ARG A 190 -7.07 16.23 10.78
N ASP A 191 -6.71 15.54 9.71
CA ASP A 191 -7.42 14.33 9.29
C ASP A 191 -7.19 13.19 10.28
N PHE A 192 -5.97 13.07 10.81
CA PHE A 192 -5.68 12.10 11.87
C PHE A 192 -6.45 12.38 13.16
N ALA A 193 -6.52 13.63 13.61
CA ALA A 193 -7.31 14.02 14.78
C ALA A 193 -8.79 13.70 14.60
N PHE A 194 -9.34 13.97 13.41
CA PHE A 194 -10.73 13.60 13.07
C PHE A 194 -10.94 12.09 13.08
N PHE A 195 -10.01 11.32 12.51
CA PHE A 195 -10.05 9.86 12.52
C PHE A 195 -9.99 9.26 13.93
N GLU A 196 -9.05 9.73 14.75
CA GLU A 196 -8.82 9.25 16.11
C GLU A 196 -10.02 9.57 17.00
N ASP A 197 -10.52 10.80 17.00
CA ASP A 197 -11.73 11.15 17.76
C ASP A 197 -12.94 10.33 17.32
N LYS A 198 -13.14 10.12 16.00
CA LYS A 198 -14.26 9.30 15.50
C LYS A 198 -14.17 7.86 16.01
N PHE A 199 -12.97 7.30 16.10
CA PHE A 199 -12.74 5.99 16.70
C PHE A 199 -13.03 5.99 18.21
N LEU A 200 -12.48 6.95 18.95
CA LEU A 200 -12.64 7.04 20.40
C LEU A 200 -14.09 7.28 20.82
N VAL A 201 -14.83 8.10 20.08
CA VAL A 201 -16.26 8.32 20.32
C VAL A 201 -17.04 7.03 20.10
N ALA A 202 -16.74 6.29 19.02
CA ALA A 202 -17.42 5.03 18.75
C ALA A 202 -17.11 3.94 19.79
N LYS A 203 -15.89 3.91 20.34
CA LYS A 203 -15.44 2.88 21.28
C LYS A 203 -15.71 3.21 22.75
N PHE A 204 -15.58 4.48 23.13
CA PHE A 204 -15.56 4.93 24.52
C PHE A 204 -16.47 6.13 24.82
N GLY A 205 -17.12 6.70 23.79
CA GLY A 205 -18.06 7.82 23.97
C GLY A 205 -17.41 9.18 24.24
N HIS A 206 -16.09 9.31 24.10
CA HIS A 206 -15.35 10.56 24.30
C HIS A 206 -14.30 10.77 23.19
N GLN A 207 -13.74 11.98 23.12
CA GLN A 207 -12.74 12.38 22.13
C GLN A 207 -11.56 13.12 22.79
N LEU A 208 -10.49 13.35 22.03
CA LEU A 208 -9.30 14.08 22.49
C LEU A 208 -9.26 15.50 21.95
N TYR A 209 -9.63 15.70 20.69
CA TYR A 209 -9.39 16.97 20.00
C TYR A 209 -10.67 17.79 19.76
N GLY A 210 -11.85 17.25 20.05
CA GLY A 210 -13.11 17.98 19.91
C GLY A 210 -13.64 18.03 18.47
N THR A 211 -13.20 17.13 17.58
CA THR A 211 -13.57 17.17 16.16
C THR A 211 -14.95 16.57 15.86
N GLN A 212 -15.48 15.74 16.75
CA GLN A 212 -16.74 15.03 16.56
C GLN A 212 -17.89 15.74 17.25
N PHE A 213 -19.01 15.82 16.54
CA PHE A 213 -20.27 16.34 17.04
C PHE A 213 -21.45 15.59 16.41
N LYS A 214 -22.62 15.70 17.03
CA LYS A 214 -23.90 15.31 16.44
C LYS A 214 -24.76 16.55 16.23
N THR A 215 -25.63 16.50 15.23
CA THR A 215 -26.59 17.58 14.98
C THR A 215 -27.83 17.39 15.85
N GLY A 216 -28.17 18.38 16.67
CA GLY A 216 -29.39 18.43 17.47
C GLY A 216 -30.64 18.66 16.61
N LYS A 217 -31.83 18.53 17.21
CA LYS A 217 -33.10 18.78 16.53
C LYS A 217 -33.25 20.21 16.01
N ASP A 218 -32.53 21.15 16.62
CA ASP A 218 -32.47 22.57 16.26
C ASP A 218 -31.29 22.90 15.32
N TYR A 219 -30.71 21.89 14.67
CA TYR A 219 -29.53 22.00 13.80
C TYR A 219 -28.25 22.48 14.50
N LYS A 220 -28.23 22.58 15.83
CA LYS A 220 -27.01 22.93 16.57
C LYS A 220 -26.05 21.76 16.68
N CYS A 221 -24.76 22.06 16.65
CA CYS A 221 -23.71 21.09 16.89
C CYS A 221 -23.61 20.78 18.39
N ILE A 222 -23.80 19.51 18.75
CA ILE A 222 -23.62 19.00 20.10
C ILE A 222 -22.35 18.14 20.08
N TYR A 223 -21.26 18.68 20.62
CA TYR A 223 -19.96 18.00 20.65
C TYR A 223 -19.94 16.83 21.63
N TYR A 224 -19.19 15.78 21.30
CA TYR A 224 -18.92 14.69 22.25
C TYR A 224 -17.97 15.17 23.37
N PRO A 225 -18.01 14.56 24.57
CA PRO A 225 -17.13 14.94 25.67
C PRO A 225 -15.65 14.85 25.29
N VAL A 226 -14.86 15.87 25.63
CA VAL A 226 -13.40 15.84 25.51
C VAL A 226 -12.83 15.23 26.80
N LYS A 227 -11.99 14.20 26.66
CA LYS A 227 -11.31 13.57 27.79
C LYS A 227 -10.44 14.61 28.50
N LYS A 228 -10.53 14.68 29.83
CA LYS A 228 -9.73 15.64 30.60
C LYS A 228 -8.25 15.24 30.54
N LEU A 229 -7.39 16.25 30.49
CA LEU A 229 -5.93 16.08 30.53
C LEU A 229 -5.45 15.37 31.80
N SER A 230 -6.21 15.43 32.90
CA SER A 230 -5.92 14.71 34.15
C SER A 230 -6.06 13.18 34.06
N ASP A 231 -6.68 12.69 32.99
CA ASP A 231 -7.06 11.28 32.84
C ASP A 231 -6.23 10.57 31.74
N LEU A 232 -5.19 11.24 31.22
CA LEU A 232 -4.21 10.73 30.26
C LEU A 232 -2.94 10.28 30.99
#